data_AF-A0A413PBL1-F1
#
_entry.id   AF-A0A413PBL1-F1
#
_cell.length_a   1.000
_cell.length_b   1.000
_cell.length_c   1.000
_cell.angle_alpha   90.00
_cell.angle_beta   90.00
_cell.angle_gamma   90.00
#
_symmetry.space_group_name_H-M   'P 1'
#
loop_
_entity.id
_entity.type
_entity.pdbx_description
1 polymer ?
#
loop_
_entity_poly.entity_id
_entity_poly.type
_entity_poly.pdbx_seq_one_letter_code
_entity_poly.pdbx_strand_id
1 'polypeptide(L)'
;MTWESAKLFCEKKGGHLVTISDEKENEFVNGMRCRNLSTDYQQSIWLGGSDTANEGTWSWITGEPFTYSNWEPNEPNGGTTQNYLQMYSSGNWDDVQNEAGRFVVCEYDSVQPKLTPVASSLSLSDNIGFNIYMQISDDVLSDDGAMMIITNSDGNVIKKPISSYETTTYQDKSVKKIVSMVSAAKMSGKLSFKILKSDGTESSSYICSVMDYANEMIKKANTDAECKKALPLVKAMLNYGAYSQIYFGEDKTNLANAILKDDNTATIKSEDIIKSITYSEQGLFSNKDLEYMGSSLICESDTSLKLYFNNKNKLTEKQIKSRYDISTLDKNKHDYDTGVDGSIFWIKIKGIKPAELGNVYGVNLVSDEGSVIVETSPYVYVKKALGSGDSRLQNLCKAMWAYGQAAREYEK
;
A
#
# COMPACT_ATOMS: atom_id res chain seq x y z
N MET A 1 47.70 6.74 3.59
CA MET A 1 47.75 5.39 2.99
C MET A 1 48.28 5.50 1.55
N THR A 2 48.66 4.42 0.86
CA THR A 2 48.82 4.47 -0.62
C THR A 2 47.44 4.59 -1.28
N TRP A 3 47.35 4.99 -2.56
CA TRP A 3 46.07 5.13 -3.25
C TRP A 3 45.32 3.80 -3.31
N GLU A 4 46.01 2.71 -3.70
CA GLU A 4 45.41 1.37 -3.76
C GLU A 4 44.92 0.89 -2.40
N SER A 5 45.68 1.18 -1.33
CA SER A 5 45.26 0.84 0.03
C SER A 5 44.03 1.66 0.46
N ALA A 6 43.95 2.93 0.04
CA ALA A 6 42.83 3.82 0.34
C ALA A 6 41.56 3.38 -0.39
N LYS A 7 41.67 2.98 -1.66
CA LYS A 7 40.61 2.33 -2.43
C LYS A 7 40.05 1.11 -1.68
N LEU A 8 40.92 0.15 -1.34
CA LEU A 8 40.51 -1.06 -0.63
C LEU A 8 39.89 -0.76 0.74
N PHE A 9 40.37 0.29 1.41
CA PHE A 9 39.81 0.73 2.70
C PHE A 9 38.36 1.22 2.55
N CYS A 10 38.07 2.06 1.56
CA CYS A 10 36.72 2.54 1.30
C CYS A 10 35.80 1.41 0.83
N GLU A 11 36.28 0.54 -0.06
CA GLU A 11 35.53 -0.63 -0.54
C GLU A 11 35.15 -1.57 0.61
N LYS A 12 36.08 -1.85 1.53
CA LYS A 12 35.80 -2.67 2.73
C LYS A 12 34.77 -2.02 3.66
N LYS A 13 34.60 -0.70 3.58
CA LYS A 13 33.62 0.06 4.36
C LYS A 13 32.29 0.25 3.63
N GLY A 14 32.13 -0.28 2.42
CA GLY A 14 30.90 -0.22 1.62
C GLY A 14 30.75 1.05 0.78
N GLY A 15 31.83 1.80 0.56
CA GLY A 15 31.88 2.97 -0.31
C GLY A 15 33.04 2.88 -1.30
N HIS A 16 33.45 4.00 -1.88
CA HIS A 16 34.62 4.11 -2.76
C HIS A 16 35.45 5.35 -2.39
N LEU A 17 36.64 5.49 -2.99
CA LEU A 17 37.37 6.75 -2.90
C LEU A 17 36.53 7.86 -3.52
N VAL A 18 36.48 9.02 -2.85
CA VAL A 18 35.65 10.15 -3.27
C VAL A 18 35.92 10.58 -4.70
N THR A 19 34.87 10.76 -5.48
CA THR A 19 34.92 11.37 -6.81
C THR A 19 34.47 12.83 -6.72
N ILE A 20 34.73 13.63 -7.76
CA ILE A 20 34.37 15.05 -7.75
C ILE A 20 33.68 15.40 -9.06
N SER A 21 32.40 15.74 -8.97
CA SER A 21 31.51 16.03 -10.08
C SER A 21 31.33 17.53 -10.33
N ASP A 22 31.58 18.38 -9.32
CA ASP A 22 31.49 19.84 -9.44
C ASP A 22 32.40 20.62 -8.47
N GLU A 23 32.41 21.95 -8.62
CA GLU A 23 33.21 22.88 -7.80
C GLU A 23 32.80 22.87 -6.32
N LYS A 24 31.51 22.71 -6.01
CA LYS A 24 31.03 22.71 -4.62
C LYS A 24 31.47 21.45 -3.89
N GLU A 25 31.43 20.32 -4.57
CA GLU A 25 31.94 19.05 -4.07
C GLU A 25 33.46 19.13 -3.84
N ASN A 26 34.20 19.76 -4.77
CA ASN A 26 35.63 20.03 -4.60
C ASN A 26 35.91 20.84 -3.31
N GLU A 27 35.20 21.95 -3.11
CA GLU A 27 35.32 22.78 -1.91
C GLU A 27 34.95 22.03 -0.62
N PHE A 28 33.89 21.21 -0.67
CA PHE A 28 33.44 20.40 0.45
C PHE A 28 34.49 19.38 0.88
N VAL A 29 35.06 18.61 -0.07
CA VAL A 29 36.12 17.62 0.19
C VAL A 29 37.39 18.31 0.68
N ASN A 30 37.76 19.45 0.08
CA ASN A 30 38.88 20.29 0.52
C ASN A 30 38.72 20.73 1.99
N GLY A 31 37.48 20.96 2.43
CA GLY A 31 37.12 21.30 3.82
C GLY A 31 37.29 20.16 4.84
N MET A 32 37.32 18.90 4.42
CA MET A 32 37.39 17.73 5.33
C MET A 32 38.76 17.43 5.92
N ARG A 33 39.81 18.13 5.47
CA ARG A 33 41.19 17.84 5.91
C ARG A 33 41.44 18.17 7.38
N CYS A 34 42.35 17.41 8.00
CA CYS A 34 42.91 17.79 9.30
C CYS A 34 44.02 18.84 9.13
N ARG A 35 43.73 20.09 9.49
CA ARG A 35 44.62 21.25 9.33
C ARG A 35 45.82 21.32 10.30
N ASN A 36 45.97 20.33 11.18
CA ASN A 36 47.01 20.30 12.23
C ASN A 36 48.29 19.54 11.82
N LEU A 37 48.48 19.25 10.52
CA LEU A 37 49.66 18.54 10.02
C LEU A 37 50.69 19.50 9.42
N SER A 38 51.97 19.14 9.58
CA SER A 38 53.11 20.03 9.38
C SER A 38 53.52 20.31 7.93
N THR A 39 53.03 19.53 6.96
CA THR A 39 53.41 19.69 5.54
C THR A 39 52.20 19.58 4.63
N ASP A 40 52.25 20.26 3.49
CA ASP A 40 51.19 20.20 2.47
C ASP A 40 51.00 18.76 1.94
N TYR A 41 52.11 18.04 1.74
CA TYR A 41 52.11 16.61 1.41
C TYR A 41 51.30 15.74 2.38
N GLN A 42 51.39 16.03 3.69
CA GLN A 42 50.63 15.33 4.72
C GLN A 42 49.16 15.78 4.77
N GLN A 43 48.83 16.93 4.20
CA GLN A 43 47.48 17.48 4.13
C GLN A 43 46.71 17.10 2.87
N SER A 44 47.40 16.53 1.88
CA SER A 44 46.79 16.08 0.63
C SER A 44 45.82 14.92 0.83
N ILE A 45 44.78 14.88 0.01
CA ILE A 45 43.69 13.89 0.03
C ILE A 45 43.80 13.02 -1.23
N TRP A 46 43.63 11.71 -1.08
CA TRP A 46 43.41 10.83 -2.23
C TRP A 46 42.01 11.00 -2.80
N LEU A 47 41.92 11.19 -4.12
CA LEU A 47 40.67 11.18 -4.89
C LEU A 47 40.56 9.89 -5.69
N GLY A 48 39.35 9.50 -6.09
CA GLY A 48 39.06 8.27 -6.81
C GLY A 48 39.49 8.25 -8.28
N GLY A 49 40.22 9.27 -8.75
CA GLY A 49 40.67 9.37 -10.15
C GLY A 49 41.96 8.60 -10.41
N SER A 50 42.04 7.95 -11.57
CA SER A 50 43.27 7.35 -12.09
C SER A 50 43.25 7.28 -13.61
N ASP A 51 44.41 7.25 -14.24
CA ASP A 51 44.59 6.99 -15.68
C ASP A 51 45.42 5.72 -15.95
N THR A 52 45.63 4.87 -14.92
CA THR A 52 46.36 3.59 -15.01
C THR A 52 45.91 2.68 -16.16
N ALA A 53 44.66 2.78 -16.61
CA ALA A 53 44.12 2.00 -17.72
C ALA A 53 44.56 2.52 -19.10
N ASN A 54 44.72 3.84 -19.25
CA ASN A 54 45.15 4.50 -20.48
C ASN A 54 45.71 5.89 -20.16
N GLU A 55 47.03 6.02 -20.26
CA GLU A 55 47.80 7.25 -20.01
C GLU A 55 47.13 8.50 -20.59
N GLY A 56 46.99 9.55 -19.77
CA GLY A 56 46.38 10.81 -20.16
C GLY A 56 44.85 10.77 -20.29
N THR A 57 44.21 9.63 -20.00
CA THR A 57 42.74 9.48 -19.97
C THR A 57 42.27 9.16 -18.56
N TRP A 58 41.96 10.21 -17.80
CA TRP A 58 41.49 10.10 -16.43
C TRP A 58 40.08 9.53 -16.34
N SER A 59 39.91 8.57 -15.44
CA SER A 59 38.62 7.94 -15.14
C SER A 59 38.39 7.91 -13.63
N TRP A 60 37.15 8.14 -13.21
CA TRP A 60 36.73 7.91 -11.84
C TRP A 60 36.57 6.43 -11.55
N ILE A 61 36.87 6.02 -10.31
CA ILE A 61 36.71 4.65 -9.82
C ILE A 61 35.26 4.11 -9.93
N THR A 62 34.26 4.99 -9.95
CA THR A 62 32.84 4.66 -10.13
C THR A 62 32.45 4.45 -11.60
N GLY A 63 33.31 4.84 -12.55
CA GLY A 63 33.04 4.79 -13.98
C GLY A 63 32.19 5.94 -14.52
N GLU A 64 31.85 6.93 -13.69
CA GLU A 64 31.17 8.14 -14.14
C GLU A 64 32.08 9.02 -15.04
N PRO A 65 31.50 9.89 -15.89
CA PRO A 65 32.28 10.75 -16.75
C PRO A 65 33.20 11.70 -15.98
N PHE A 66 34.48 11.78 -16.36
CA PHE A 66 35.45 12.73 -15.82
C PHE A 66 35.25 14.12 -16.47
N THR A 67 34.17 14.81 -16.10
CA THR A 67 33.77 16.09 -16.74
C THR A 67 34.20 17.34 -15.99
N TYR A 68 34.42 17.23 -14.68
CA TYR A 68 34.95 18.30 -13.85
C TYR A 68 36.41 18.02 -13.52
N SER A 69 37.24 19.07 -13.54
CA SER A 69 38.64 18.96 -13.14
C SER A 69 39.12 20.24 -12.49
N ASN A 70 39.96 20.11 -11.46
CA ASN A 70 40.59 21.25 -10.79
C ASN A 70 42.12 21.11 -10.74
N TRP A 71 42.73 20.72 -11.85
CA TRP A 71 44.19 20.55 -11.97
C TRP A 71 44.96 21.80 -11.50
N GLU A 72 46.07 21.59 -10.80
CA GLU A 72 47.08 22.61 -10.55
C GLU A 72 47.69 23.03 -11.90
N PRO A 73 48.17 24.28 -12.08
CA PRO A 73 48.78 24.69 -13.33
C PRO A 73 49.92 23.78 -13.76
N ASN A 74 49.85 23.31 -15.00
CA ASN A 74 50.74 22.34 -15.64
C ASN A 74 50.52 20.87 -15.27
N GLU A 75 49.49 20.54 -14.49
CA GLU A 75 49.07 19.14 -14.26
C GLU A 75 47.97 18.69 -15.24
N PRO A 76 47.84 17.37 -15.51
CA PRO A 76 48.73 16.29 -15.07
C PRO A 76 50.04 16.22 -15.90
N ASN A 77 51.20 16.01 -15.25
CA ASN A 77 52.52 16.03 -15.90
C ASN A 77 53.38 14.77 -15.72
N GLY A 78 52.98 13.84 -14.87
CA GLY A 78 53.84 12.75 -14.43
C GLY A 78 53.92 11.54 -15.36
N GLY A 79 53.21 11.61 -16.49
CA GLY A 79 53.25 10.61 -17.55
C GLY A 79 52.92 9.20 -17.04
N THR A 80 53.54 8.19 -17.65
CA THR A 80 53.32 6.78 -17.28
C THR A 80 53.75 6.39 -15.87
N THR A 81 54.29 7.32 -15.08
CA THR A 81 54.82 7.04 -13.74
C THR A 81 53.90 7.50 -12.61
N GLN A 82 53.03 8.49 -12.83
CA GLN A 82 52.16 9.07 -11.82
C GLN A 82 50.71 8.93 -12.29
N ASN A 83 50.00 7.94 -11.75
CA ASN A 83 48.71 7.53 -12.33
C ASN A 83 47.53 7.68 -11.37
N TYR A 84 47.72 8.36 -10.24
CA TYR A 84 46.73 8.44 -9.15
C TYR A 84 46.47 9.88 -8.73
N LEU A 85 45.20 10.24 -8.59
CA LEU A 85 44.77 11.61 -8.35
C LEU A 85 44.84 11.99 -6.88
N GLN A 86 45.54 13.08 -6.57
CA GLN A 86 45.49 13.72 -5.25
C GLN A 86 44.90 15.14 -5.32
N MET A 87 44.47 15.65 -4.18
CA MET A 87 44.09 17.05 -3.97
C MET A 87 45.03 17.70 -2.94
N TYR A 88 45.63 18.84 -3.29
CA TYR A 88 46.45 19.69 -2.43
C TYR A 88 45.65 20.52 -1.42
N SER A 89 46.34 21.19 -0.48
CA SER A 89 45.66 22.09 0.45
C SER A 89 45.01 23.34 -0.20
N SER A 90 45.43 23.69 -1.41
CA SER A 90 44.77 24.70 -2.25
C SER A 90 43.41 24.24 -2.78
N GLY A 91 43.16 22.92 -2.82
CA GLY A 91 42.01 22.31 -3.46
C GLY A 91 42.27 21.92 -4.92
N ASN A 92 43.43 22.26 -5.47
CA ASN A 92 43.86 21.87 -6.81
C ASN A 92 44.41 20.43 -6.84
N TRP A 93 44.42 19.83 -8.02
CA TRP A 93 44.72 18.42 -8.21
C TRP A 93 46.06 18.18 -8.90
N ASP A 94 46.62 17.01 -8.64
CA ASP A 94 47.91 16.56 -9.16
C ASP A 94 47.92 15.05 -9.32
N ASP A 95 48.65 14.55 -10.30
CA ASP A 95 48.89 13.15 -10.54
C ASP A 95 50.15 12.70 -9.82
N VAL A 96 50.07 11.61 -9.07
CA VAL A 96 51.21 11.15 -8.26
C VAL A 96 51.38 9.64 -8.31
N GLN A 97 52.56 9.18 -7.89
CA GLN A 97 52.83 7.76 -7.71
C GLN A 97 52.00 7.19 -6.54
N ASN A 98 51.90 5.86 -6.45
CA ASN A 98 51.15 5.16 -5.40
C ASN A 98 51.81 5.23 -4.00
N GLU A 99 52.15 6.42 -3.53
CA GLU A 99 52.93 6.64 -2.31
C GLU A 99 52.07 6.81 -1.06
N ALA A 100 52.58 6.38 0.08
CA ALA A 100 51.92 6.60 1.35
C ALA A 100 52.10 8.05 1.84
N GLY A 101 51.08 8.60 2.50
CA GLY A 101 51.21 9.89 3.20
C GLY A 101 49.95 10.75 3.22
N ARG A 102 48.93 10.37 2.44
CA ARG A 102 47.72 11.17 2.23
C ARG A 102 46.53 10.71 3.06
N PHE A 103 45.59 11.64 3.24
CA PHE A 103 44.27 11.40 3.80
C PHE A 103 43.39 10.59 2.85
N VAL A 104 42.41 9.92 3.44
CA VAL A 104 41.43 9.12 2.71
C VAL A 104 40.05 9.67 3.04
N VAL A 105 39.31 10.05 2.01
CA VAL A 105 37.89 10.39 2.10
C VAL A 105 37.14 9.32 1.32
N CYS A 106 36.22 8.63 2.00
CA CYS A 106 35.36 7.65 1.37
C CYS A 106 34.01 8.29 1.07
N GLU A 107 33.56 8.11 -0.15
CA GLU A 107 32.22 8.48 -0.59
C GLU A 107 31.31 7.25 -0.57
N TYR A 108 30.04 7.51 -0.25
CA TYR A 108 28.99 6.52 -0.24
C TYR A 108 27.91 7.02 -1.17
N ASP A 109 27.71 6.32 -2.29
CA ASP A 109 26.53 6.52 -3.12
C ASP A 109 25.27 6.51 -2.25
N SER A 110 24.35 7.44 -2.49
CA SER A 110 23.08 7.48 -1.77
C SER A 110 22.45 6.07 -1.82
N VAL A 111 22.34 5.42 -0.66
CA VAL A 111 21.59 4.17 -0.55
C VAL A 111 20.14 4.55 -0.82
N GLN A 112 19.69 4.35 -2.06
CA GLN A 112 18.31 4.58 -2.42
C GLN A 112 17.44 3.83 -1.40
N PRO A 113 16.49 4.52 -0.74
CA PRO A 113 15.65 3.90 0.28
C PRO A 113 15.01 2.66 -0.33
N LYS A 114 15.26 1.49 0.26
CA LYS A 114 14.87 0.24 -0.36
C LYS A 114 13.55 -0.25 0.24
N LEU A 115 12.57 -0.40 -0.64
CA LEU A 115 11.31 -1.05 -0.35
C LEU A 115 11.25 -2.39 -1.09
N THR A 116 11.26 -3.50 -0.37
CA THR A 116 11.22 -4.84 -0.98
C THR A 116 9.97 -5.61 -0.55
N PRO A 117 9.03 -5.93 -1.45
CA PRO A 117 7.89 -6.78 -1.12
C PRO A 117 8.39 -8.21 -0.83
N VAL A 118 8.03 -8.75 0.33
CA VAL A 118 8.35 -10.12 0.73
C VAL A 118 7.17 -11.05 0.49
N ALA A 119 5.97 -10.59 0.83
CA ALA A 119 4.74 -11.35 0.66
C ALA A 119 3.51 -10.44 0.62
N SER A 120 2.36 -11.04 0.32
CA SER A 120 1.07 -10.38 0.44
C SER A 120 0.00 -11.37 0.89
N SER A 121 -1.06 -10.85 1.51
CA SER A 121 -2.23 -11.63 1.92
C SER A 121 -3.49 -10.77 1.89
N LEU A 122 -4.65 -11.42 1.94
CA LEU A 122 -5.93 -10.74 2.04
C LEU A 122 -6.56 -10.99 3.41
N SER A 123 -7.12 -9.94 4.00
CA SER A 123 -8.03 -10.03 5.14
C SER A 123 -9.45 -9.74 4.67
N LEU A 124 -10.37 -10.65 4.99
CA LEU A 124 -11.78 -10.54 4.62
C LEU A 124 -12.51 -9.72 5.70
N SER A 125 -12.75 -8.45 5.40
CA SER A 125 -13.58 -7.53 6.17
C SER A 125 -14.74 -7.03 5.29
N ASP A 126 -15.46 -5.98 5.71
CA ASP A 126 -16.42 -5.28 4.85
C ASP A 126 -15.79 -4.77 3.56
N ASN A 127 -14.52 -4.36 3.63
CA ASN A 127 -13.60 -4.18 2.52
C ASN A 127 -12.62 -5.34 2.37
N ILE A 128 -11.99 -5.43 1.18
CA ILE A 128 -10.85 -6.33 0.97
C ILE A 128 -9.62 -5.65 1.53
N GLY A 129 -9.15 -6.09 2.70
CA GLY A 129 -7.90 -5.62 3.25
C GLY A 129 -6.73 -6.29 2.56
N PHE A 130 -6.01 -5.54 1.73
CA PHE A 130 -4.80 -6.01 1.07
C PHE A 130 -3.58 -5.73 1.95
N ASN A 131 -3.01 -6.80 2.49
CA ASN A 131 -1.85 -6.76 3.36
C ASN A 131 -0.59 -7.02 2.53
N ILE A 132 0.38 -6.12 2.61
CA ILE A 132 1.67 -6.26 1.94
C ILE A 132 2.77 -6.21 2.99
N TYR A 133 3.61 -7.24 2.99
CA TYR A 133 4.71 -7.39 3.93
C TYR A 133 5.97 -6.90 3.25
N MET A 134 6.49 -5.77 3.71
CA MET A 134 7.59 -5.07 3.06
C MET A 134 8.83 -5.05 3.96
N GLN A 135 9.95 -5.51 3.44
CA GLN A 135 11.25 -5.27 4.05
C GLN A 135 11.71 -3.86 3.67
N ILE A 136 12.12 -3.10 4.68
CA ILE A 136 12.53 -1.70 4.56
C ILE A 136 13.99 -1.59 5.00
N SER A 137 14.80 -0.82 4.29
CA SER A 137 16.22 -0.63 4.61
C SER A 137 16.43 0.12 5.93
N ASP A 138 17.54 -0.18 6.61
CA ASP A 138 17.84 0.36 7.94
C ASP A 138 17.96 1.88 7.95
N ASP A 139 18.41 2.50 6.85
CA ASP A 139 18.51 3.96 6.71
C ASP A 139 17.14 4.67 6.69
N VAL A 140 16.08 3.96 6.29
CA VAL A 140 14.71 4.45 6.36
C VAL A 140 14.13 4.18 7.74
N LEU A 141 14.44 3.03 8.34
CA LEU A 141 13.95 2.68 9.68
C LEU A 141 14.56 3.56 10.78
N SER A 142 15.75 4.12 10.56
CA SER A 142 16.39 5.08 11.46
C SER A 142 15.95 6.53 11.22
N ASP A 143 15.16 6.80 10.19
CA ASP A 143 14.60 8.11 9.88
C ASP A 143 13.18 8.23 10.45
N ASP A 144 13.07 8.89 11.61
CA ASP A 144 11.79 9.08 12.32
C ASP A 144 10.73 9.84 11.50
N GLY A 145 11.15 10.64 10.51
CA GLY A 145 10.25 11.38 9.63
C GLY A 145 9.97 10.68 8.29
N ALA A 146 10.49 9.48 8.06
CA ALA A 146 10.21 8.72 6.85
C ALA A 146 8.73 8.34 6.73
N MET A 147 8.18 8.51 5.53
CA MET A 147 6.77 8.30 5.21
C MET A 147 6.59 7.22 4.15
N MET A 148 5.58 6.37 4.35
CA MET A 148 4.98 5.56 3.29
C MET A 148 3.99 6.43 2.52
N ILE A 149 4.14 6.45 1.20
CA ILE A 149 3.21 7.09 0.28
C ILE A 149 2.50 5.99 -0.50
N ILE A 150 1.19 5.90 -0.32
CA ILE A 150 0.32 4.95 -1.03
C ILE A 150 -0.56 5.76 -1.97
N THR A 151 -0.50 5.46 -3.27
CA THR A 151 -1.37 6.07 -4.27
C THR A 151 -2.37 5.02 -4.75
N ASN A 152 -3.66 5.32 -4.57
CA ASN A 152 -4.75 4.48 -5.03
C ASN A 152 -5.01 4.66 -6.52
N SER A 153 -5.77 3.74 -7.11
CA SER A 153 -6.11 3.77 -8.54
C SER A 153 -6.93 4.99 -8.97
N ASP A 154 -7.63 5.62 -8.02
CA ASP A 154 -8.39 6.85 -8.22
C ASP A 154 -7.53 8.12 -8.00
N GLY A 155 -6.23 7.97 -7.79
CA GLY A 155 -5.29 9.07 -7.56
C GLY A 155 -5.26 9.57 -6.12
N ASN A 156 -6.07 9.02 -5.21
CA ASN A 156 -6.01 9.39 -3.80
C ASN A 156 -4.67 8.97 -3.19
N VAL A 157 -4.00 9.91 -2.53
CA VAL A 157 -2.70 9.71 -1.90
C VAL A 157 -2.85 9.65 -0.39
N ILE A 158 -2.40 8.55 0.21
CA ILE A 158 -2.30 8.35 1.65
C ILE A 158 -0.83 8.46 2.04
N LYS A 159 -0.54 9.32 3.02
CA LYS A 159 0.79 9.47 3.60
C LYS A 159 0.74 9.07 5.07
N LYS A 160 1.57 8.11 5.49
CA LYS A 160 1.67 7.70 6.90
C LYS A 160 3.13 7.46 7.30
N PRO A 161 3.53 7.78 8.54
CA PRO A 161 4.87 7.48 9.02
C PRO A 161 5.18 5.99 8.92
N ILE A 162 6.40 5.63 8.51
CA ILE A 162 6.86 4.23 8.46
C ILE A 162 6.78 3.58 9.84
N SER A 163 7.03 4.36 10.90
CA SER A 163 6.92 3.95 12.30
C SER A 163 5.49 3.56 12.72
N SER A 164 4.45 4.06 12.03
CA SER A 164 3.06 3.75 12.35
C SER A 164 2.60 2.35 11.92
N TYR A 165 3.37 1.69 11.06
CA TYR A 165 3.06 0.34 10.59
C TYR A 165 3.60 -0.72 11.53
N GLU A 166 2.79 -1.75 11.76
CA GLU A 166 3.15 -2.93 12.55
C GLU A 166 4.41 -3.59 11.97
N THR A 167 5.39 -3.85 12.83
CA THR A 167 6.54 -4.70 12.51
C THR A 167 6.20 -6.14 12.86
N THR A 168 6.41 -7.06 11.94
CA THR A 168 6.20 -8.50 12.14
C THR A 168 7.30 -9.30 11.46
N THR A 169 7.30 -10.61 11.62
CA THR A 169 8.25 -11.53 10.99
C THR A 169 7.55 -12.37 9.94
N TYR A 170 8.08 -12.40 8.72
CA TYR A 170 7.60 -13.27 7.65
C TYR A 170 8.78 -13.98 7.00
N GLN A 171 8.77 -15.32 6.99
CA GLN A 171 9.88 -16.14 6.48
C GLN A 171 11.25 -15.68 7.03
N ASP A 172 11.34 -15.52 8.35
CA ASP A 172 12.54 -15.07 9.09
C ASP A 172 13.03 -13.65 8.74
N LYS A 173 12.25 -12.86 8.01
CA LYS A 173 12.54 -11.45 7.72
C LYS A 173 11.69 -10.52 8.57
N SER A 174 12.31 -9.52 9.18
CA SER A 174 11.60 -8.39 9.79
C SER A 174 10.99 -7.53 8.69
N VAL A 175 9.67 -7.33 8.76
CA VAL A 175 8.89 -6.65 7.72
C VAL A 175 7.87 -5.69 8.35
N LYS A 176 7.56 -4.60 7.65
CA LYS A 176 6.40 -3.76 7.93
C LYS A 176 5.18 -4.31 7.23
N LYS A 177 4.06 -4.44 7.96
CA LYS A 177 2.76 -4.83 7.41
C LYS A 177 1.98 -3.59 6.99
N ILE A 178 1.89 -3.37 5.68
CA ILE A 178 1.15 -2.27 5.07
C ILE A 178 -0.24 -2.77 4.69
N VAL A 179 -1.30 -2.14 5.19
CA VAL A 179 -2.70 -2.53 4.90
C VAL A 179 -3.39 -1.45 4.09
N SER A 180 -3.94 -1.83 2.94
CA SER A 180 -4.79 -0.98 2.10
C SER A 180 -6.18 -1.59 1.96
N MET A 181 -7.22 -0.82 2.26
CA MET A 181 -8.60 -1.26 2.08
C MET A 181 -9.04 -0.98 0.64
N VAL A 182 -9.47 -2.02 -0.07
CA VAL A 182 -9.86 -1.96 -1.48
C VAL A 182 -11.29 -2.44 -1.61
N SER A 183 -12.15 -1.63 -2.23
CA SER A 183 -13.52 -2.05 -2.52
C SER A 183 -13.52 -3.06 -3.68
N ALA A 184 -14.55 -3.90 -3.73
CA ALA A 184 -14.62 -4.94 -4.75
C ALA A 184 -14.58 -4.38 -6.18
N ALA A 185 -15.23 -3.23 -6.41
CA ALA A 185 -15.23 -2.57 -7.72
C ALA A 185 -13.85 -2.03 -8.14
N LYS A 186 -12.94 -1.77 -7.19
CA LYS A 186 -11.60 -1.21 -7.46
C LYS A 186 -10.48 -2.25 -7.40
N MET A 187 -10.77 -3.53 -7.25
CA MET A 187 -9.76 -4.56 -6.97
C MET A 187 -8.76 -4.83 -8.12
N SER A 188 -9.10 -4.46 -9.36
CA SER A 188 -8.19 -4.51 -10.50
C SER A 188 -7.33 -3.24 -10.65
N GLY A 189 -7.69 -2.17 -9.93
CA GLY A 189 -6.96 -0.91 -9.89
C GLY A 189 -5.58 -1.07 -9.25
N LYS A 190 -4.60 -0.37 -9.82
CA LYS A 190 -3.23 -0.41 -9.31
C LYS A 190 -3.07 0.46 -8.07
N LEU A 191 -2.38 -0.08 -7.08
CA LEU A 191 -1.86 0.61 -5.92
C LEU A 191 -0.36 0.82 -6.12
N SER A 192 0.13 2.03 -5.85
CA SER A 192 1.55 2.35 -5.87
C SER A 192 2.05 2.65 -4.46
N PHE A 193 3.17 2.04 -4.07
CA PHE A 193 3.80 2.18 -2.77
C PHE A 193 5.22 2.72 -2.95
N LYS A 194 5.54 3.83 -2.28
CA LYS A 194 6.90 4.39 -2.25
C LYS A 194 7.24 4.96 -0.88
N ILE A 195 8.52 5.02 -0.57
CA ILE A 195 9.05 5.69 0.62
C ILE A 195 9.45 7.13 0.23
N LEU A 196 9.20 8.07 1.15
CA LEU A 196 9.76 9.42 1.14
C LEU A 196 10.50 9.63 2.47
N LYS A 197 11.81 9.87 2.41
CA LYS A 197 12.64 10.20 3.58
C LYS A 197 12.51 11.67 3.97
N SER A 198 12.94 12.01 5.18
CA SER A 198 12.95 13.39 5.71
C SER A 198 13.83 14.34 4.91
N ASP A 199 14.89 13.83 4.28
CA ASP A 199 15.79 14.58 3.41
C ASP A 199 15.22 14.83 2.00
N GLY A 200 14.02 14.31 1.70
CA GLY A 200 13.36 14.44 0.40
C GLY A 200 13.66 13.31 -0.58
N THR A 201 14.55 12.37 -0.25
CA THR A 201 14.88 11.21 -1.09
C THR A 201 13.69 10.26 -1.19
N GLU A 202 13.44 9.72 -2.38
CA GLU A 202 12.34 8.80 -2.64
C GLU A 202 12.82 7.41 -3.05
N SER A 203 12.06 6.37 -2.73
CA SER A 203 12.30 5.03 -3.28
C SER A 203 11.69 4.87 -4.66
N SER A 204 12.13 3.84 -5.38
CA SER A 204 11.33 3.29 -6.48
C SER A 204 9.93 2.87 -5.99
N SER A 205 8.95 2.93 -6.89
CA SER A 205 7.57 2.53 -6.59
C SER A 205 7.39 1.02 -6.77
N TYR A 206 6.76 0.37 -5.79
CA TYR A 206 6.20 -0.97 -5.95
C TYR A 206 4.73 -0.86 -6.36
N ILE A 207 4.34 -1.53 -7.45
CA ILE A 207 2.99 -1.42 -8.02
C ILE A 207 2.34 -2.81 -8.06
N CYS A 208 1.14 -2.93 -7.50
CA CYS A 208 0.38 -4.17 -7.49
C CYS A 208 -1.12 -3.91 -7.32
N SER A 209 -1.93 -4.96 -7.34
CA SER A 209 -3.38 -4.89 -7.09
C SER A 209 -3.85 -6.16 -6.38
N VAL A 210 -5.06 -6.11 -5.81
CA VAL A 210 -5.73 -7.29 -5.26
C VAL A 210 -5.93 -8.36 -6.33
N MET A 211 -6.28 -7.94 -7.56
CA MET A 211 -6.42 -8.85 -8.69
C MET A 211 -5.11 -9.54 -9.06
N ASP A 212 -3.96 -8.84 -9.06
CA ASP A 212 -2.66 -9.46 -9.34
C ASP A 212 -2.34 -10.57 -8.33
N TYR A 213 -2.57 -10.30 -7.04
CA TYR A 213 -2.39 -11.29 -5.98
C TYR A 213 -3.31 -12.51 -6.15
N ALA A 214 -4.60 -12.28 -6.40
CA ALA A 214 -5.58 -13.34 -6.63
C ALA A 214 -5.22 -14.20 -7.85
N ASN A 215 -4.74 -13.57 -8.94
CA ASN A 215 -4.30 -14.26 -10.14
C ASN A 215 -3.09 -15.18 -9.85
N GLU A 216 -2.13 -14.73 -9.05
CA GLU A 216 -1.01 -15.55 -8.62
C GLU A 216 -1.44 -16.74 -7.75
N MET A 217 -2.42 -16.56 -6.86
CA MET A 217 -2.99 -17.69 -6.09
C MET A 217 -3.63 -18.74 -7.01
N ILE A 218 -4.38 -18.30 -8.03
CA ILE A 218 -5.02 -19.21 -9.00
C ILE A 218 -3.95 -20.01 -9.76
N LYS A 219 -2.88 -19.36 -10.23
CA LYS A 219 -1.78 -20.05 -10.94
C LYS A 219 -1.09 -21.10 -10.06
N LYS A 220 -0.95 -20.83 -8.77
CA LYS A 220 -0.30 -21.73 -7.80
C LYS A 220 -1.22 -22.82 -7.24
N ALA A 221 -2.53 -22.74 -7.46
CA ALA A 221 -3.50 -23.66 -6.85
C ALA A 221 -3.31 -25.16 -7.21
N ASN A 222 -2.56 -25.47 -8.27
CA ASN A 222 -2.21 -26.86 -8.60
C ASN A 222 -1.00 -27.40 -7.83
N THR A 223 -0.13 -26.52 -7.34
CA THR A 223 1.15 -26.86 -6.71
C THR A 223 1.22 -26.50 -5.23
N ASP A 224 0.32 -25.62 -4.77
CA ASP A 224 0.29 -25.09 -3.40
C ASP A 224 -1.04 -25.45 -2.73
N ALA A 225 -0.97 -26.13 -1.59
CA ALA A 225 -2.15 -26.66 -0.90
C ALA A 225 -3.04 -25.57 -0.30
N GLU A 226 -2.46 -24.46 0.17
CA GLU A 226 -3.22 -23.33 0.72
C GLU A 226 -3.96 -22.59 -0.41
N CYS A 227 -3.28 -22.35 -1.53
CA CYS A 227 -3.88 -21.78 -2.73
C CYS A 227 -5.00 -22.70 -3.27
N LYS A 228 -4.81 -24.02 -3.23
CA LYS A 228 -5.83 -24.99 -3.59
C LYS A 228 -7.06 -24.90 -2.69
N LYS A 229 -6.87 -24.81 -1.36
CA LYS A 229 -7.96 -24.63 -0.39
C LYS A 229 -8.72 -23.32 -0.63
N ALA A 230 -7.99 -22.23 -0.90
CA ALA A 230 -8.56 -20.89 -1.10
C ALA A 230 -9.21 -20.69 -2.49
N LEU A 231 -8.96 -21.56 -3.45
CA LEU A 231 -9.35 -21.37 -4.85
C LEU A 231 -10.85 -21.05 -5.04
N PRO A 232 -11.82 -21.75 -4.41
CA PRO A 232 -13.24 -21.43 -4.58
C PRO A 232 -13.59 -20.02 -4.09
N LEU A 233 -13.02 -19.61 -2.95
CA LEU A 233 -13.18 -18.27 -2.39
C LEU A 233 -12.58 -17.20 -3.31
N VAL A 234 -11.36 -17.40 -3.79
CA VAL A 234 -10.68 -16.44 -4.68
C VAL A 234 -11.47 -16.25 -5.97
N LYS A 235 -11.97 -17.32 -6.58
CA LYS A 235 -12.81 -17.24 -7.78
C LYS A 235 -14.10 -16.45 -7.53
N ALA A 236 -14.80 -16.73 -6.43
CA ALA A 236 -16.03 -16.03 -6.08
C ALA A 236 -15.78 -14.54 -5.79
N MET A 237 -14.66 -14.21 -5.13
CA MET A 237 -14.23 -12.84 -4.88
C MET A 237 -13.97 -12.06 -6.18
N LEU A 238 -13.27 -12.65 -7.14
CA LEU A 238 -13.00 -12.02 -8.44
C LEU A 238 -14.29 -11.79 -9.24
N ASN A 239 -15.22 -12.76 -9.22
CA ASN A 239 -16.54 -12.57 -9.84
C ASN A 239 -17.30 -11.42 -9.16
N TYR A 240 -17.33 -11.37 -7.83
CA TYR A 240 -17.95 -10.25 -7.12
C TYR A 240 -17.32 -8.90 -7.51
N GLY A 241 -15.99 -8.84 -7.66
CA GLY A 241 -15.29 -7.66 -8.18
C GLY A 241 -15.74 -7.25 -9.57
N ALA A 242 -15.79 -8.20 -10.51
CA ALA A 242 -16.18 -7.94 -11.90
C ALA A 242 -17.62 -7.44 -12.02
N TYR A 243 -18.58 -8.05 -11.31
CA TYR A 243 -19.95 -7.58 -11.31
C TYR A 243 -20.12 -6.24 -10.57
N SER A 244 -19.27 -5.95 -9.59
CA SER A 244 -19.21 -4.63 -8.94
C SER A 244 -18.70 -3.56 -9.92
N GLN A 245 -17.62 -3.82 -10.64
CA GLN A 245 -17.10 -2.94 -11.71
C GLN A 245 -18.18 -2.64 -12.77
N ILE A 246 -18.90 -3.65 -13.22
CA ILE A 246 -19.95 -3.50 -14.24
C ILE A 246 -21.12 -2.65 -13.71
N TYR A 247 -21.54 -2.87 -12.47
CA TYR A 247 -22.68 -2.19 -11.87
C TYR A 247 -22.40 -0.71 -11.60
N PHE A 248 -21.23 -0.40 -11.01
CA PHE A 248 -20.82 0.96 -10.63
C PHE A 248 -20.12 1.76 -11.74
N GLY A 249 -19.61 1.09 -12.78
CA GLY A 249 -19.00 1.75 -13.93
C GLY A 249 -17.54 2.17 -13.75
N GLU A 250 -16.81 1.56 -12.80
CA GLU A 250 -15.43 1.92 -12.43
C GLU A 250 -14.39 1.61 -13.54
N ASP A 251 -14.38 0.40 -14.09
CA ASP A 251 -13.53 0.02 -15.25
C ASP A 251 -14.06 -1.29 -15.86
N LYS A 252 -14.46 -1.26 -17.13
CA LYS A 252 -14.98 -2.44 -17.86
C LYS A 252 -13.95 -3.09 -18.80
N THR A 253 -12.76 -2.50 -18.91
CA THR A 253 -11.69 -2.97 -19.80
C THR A 253 -10.76 -3.96 -19.09
N ASN A 254 -10.63 -3.83 -17.77
CA ASN A 254 -9.82 -4.70 -16.93
C ASN A 254 -10.68 -5.32 -15.80
N LEU A 255 -11.58 -6.23 -16.19
CA LEU A 255 -12.46 -6.93 -15.25
C LEU A 255 -11.68 -7.84 -14.32
N ALA A 256 -12.03 -7.83 -13.03
CA ALA A 256 -11.36 -8.58 -11.98
C ALA A 256 -11.32 -10.10 -12.26
N ASN A 257 -12.36 -10.65 -12.88
CA ASN A 257 -12.46 -12.07 -13.19
C ASN A 257 -11.90 -12.47 -14.55
N ALA A 258 -11.14 -11.60 -15.25
CA ALA A 258 -10.65 -11.87 -16.60
C ALA A 258 -9.78 -13.12 -16.73
N ILE A 259 -9.13 -13.59 -15.64
CA ILE A 259 -8.35 -14.83 -15.64
C ILE A 259 -9.22 -16.09 -15.62
N LEU A 260 -10.49 -15.97 -15.20
CA LEU A 260 -11.39 -17.10 -15.04
C LEU A 260 -11.94 -17.54 -16.40
N LYS A 261 -11.82 -18.84 -16.71
CA LYS A 261 -12.34 -19.41 -17.95
C LYS A 261 -13.86 -19.61 -17.93
N ASP A 262 -14.41 -19.84 -16.74
CA ASP A 262 -15.83 -20.14 -16.53
C ASP A 262 -16.40 -19.18 -15.47
N ASP A 263 -17.04 -18.10 -15.90
CA ASP A 263 -17.89 -17.30 -15.02
C ASP A 263 -19.32 -17.87 -15.00
N ASN A 264 -19.60 -18.69 -13.98
CA ASN A 264 -20.92 -19.29 -13.80
C ASN A 264 -21.88 -18.39 -13.01
N THR A 265 -21.49 -17.19 -12.58
CA THR A 265 -22.36 -16.34 -11.73
C THR A 265 -23.67 -15.98 -12.43
N ALA A 266 -23.63 -15.66 -13.72
CA ALA A 266 -24.84 -15.40 -14.50
C ALA A 266 -25.77 -16.61 -14.61
N THR A 267 -25.22 -17.83 -14.54
CA THR A 267 -26.00 -19.07 -14.65
C THR A 267 -26.71 -19.47 -13.36
N ILE A 268 -26.33 -18.88 -12.22
CA ILE A 268 -27.02 -19.11 -10.95
C ILE A 268 -28.45 -18.57 -11.07
N LYS A 269 -29.44 -19.43 -10.84
CA LYS A 269 -30.85 -19.04 -10.91
C LYS A 269 -31.22 -18.22 -9.69
N SER A 270 -31.81 -17.04 -9.92
CA SER A 270 -32.28 -16.16 -8.85
C SER A 270 -33.27 -16.88 -7.92
N GLU A 271 -34.13 -17.74 -8.47
CA GLU A 271 -35.11 -18.53 -7.71
C GLU A 271 -34.47 -19.45 -6.67
N ASP A 272 -33.33 -20.06 -6.98
CA ASP A 272 -32.66 -21.00 -6.08
C ASP A 272 -32.05 -20.25 -4.89
N ILE A 273 -31.46 -19.08 -5.14
CA ILE A 273 -30.98 -18.19 -4.07
C ILE A 273 -32.16 -17.69 -3.22
N ILE A 274 -33.23 -17.20 -3.84
CA ILE A 274 -34.42 -16.69 -3.14
C ILE A 274 -35.01 -17.77 -2.22
N LYS A 275 -35.10 -19.01 -2.69
CA LYS A 275 -35.58 -20.16 -1.89
C LYS A 275 -34.65 -20.50 -0.73
N SER A 276 -33.33 -20.35 -0.91
CA SER A 276 -32.35 -20.61 0.15
C SER A 276 -32.41 -19.60 1.31
N ILE A 277 -32.90 -18.39 1.05
CA ILE A 277 -32.99 -17.30 2.03
C ILE A 277 -34.37 -17.33 2.69
N THR A 278 -34.46 -18.08 3.79
CA THR A 278 -35.72 -18.30 4.52
C THR A 278 -36.08 -17.16 5.47
N TYR A 279 -35.09 -16.45 6.01
CA TYR A 279 -35.31 -15.31 6.89
C TYR A 279 -36.02 -14.17 6.15
N SER A 280 -36.87 -13.44 6.86
CA SER A 280 -37.58 -12.26 6.40
C SER A 280 -37.38 -11.14 7.39
N GLU A 281 -37.49 -9.88 6.96
CA GLU A 281 -37.44 -8.75 7.89
C GLU A 281 -38.53 -8.85 8.95
N GLN A 282 -38.16 -8.53 10.19
CA GLN A 282 -39.03 -8.57 11.36
C GLN A 282 -38.75 -7.37 12.27
N GLY A 283 -39.71 -7.04 13.14
CA GLY A 283 -39.54 -6.02 14.17
C GLY A 283 -40.72 -5.06 14.29
N LEU A 284 -40.48 -3.95 14.98
CA LEU A 284 -41.41 -2.84 15.18
C LEU A 284 -41.02 -1.70 14.25
N PHE A 285 -41.68 -1.60 13.09
CA PHE A 285 -41.21 -0.74 12.00
C PHE A 285 -41.61 0.73 12.09
N SER A 286 -42.41 1.15 13.06
CA SER A 286 -42.94 2.51 13.06
C SER A 286 -43.22 2.98 14.48
N ASN A 287 -42.85 4.23 14.78
CA ASN A 287 -43.32 4.96 15.94
C ASN A 287 -43.80 6.36 15.51
N LYS A 288 -43.96 7.29 16.46
CA LYS A 288 -44.43 8.66 16.15
C LYS A 288 -43.46 9.50 15.30
N ASP A 289 -42.14 9.23 15.38
CA ASP A 289 -41.10 10.04 14.73
C ASP A 289 -40.48 9.34 13.51
N LEU A 290 -40.34 8.01 13.55
CA LEU A 290 -39.58 7.22 12.60
C LEU A 290 -40.39 6.05 12.05
N GLU A 291 -40.22 5.73 10.78
CA GLU A 291 -40.81 4.56 10.11
C GLU A 291 -39.83 3.91 9.15
N TYR A 292 -39.56 2.62 9.34
CA TYR A 292 -38.65 1.85 8.50
C TYR A 292 -39.18 1.75 7.07
N MET A 293 -38.34 2.15 6.12
CA MET A 293 -38.65 2.17 4.69
C MET A 293 -38.02 0.99 3.95
N GLY A 294 -36.93 0.45 4.47
CA GLY A 294 -36.18 -0.62 3.82
C GLY A 294 -34.68 -0.51 4.06
N SER A 295 -33.95 -1.38 3.38
CA SER A 295 -32.50 -1.51 3.49
C SER A 295 -31.82 -1.51 2.12
N SER A 296 -30.54 -1.17 2.10
CA SER A 296 -29.65 -1.35 0.95
C SER A 296 -28.29 -1.85 1.39
N LEU A 297 -27.60 -2.54 0.49
CA LEU A 297 -26.17 -2.78 0.64
C LEU A 297 -25.36 -1.71 -0.08
N ILE A 298 -24.36 -1.21 0.61
CA ILE A 298 -23.40 -0.27 0.04
C ILE A 298 -22.25 -1.11 -0.51
N CYS A 299 -22.27 -1.44 -1.81
CA CYS A 299 -21.28 -2.32 -2.44
C CYS A 299 -20.19 -1.57 -3.23
N GLU A 300 -20.32 -0.25 -3.38
CA GLU A 300 -19.36 0.58 -4.13
C GLU A 300 -18.07 0.79 -3.34
N SER A 301 -18.21 1.04 -2.03
CA SER A 301 -17.12 1.43 -1.13
C SER A 301 -16.73 0.38 -0.10
N ASP A 302 -17.66 -0.48 0.30
CA ASP A 302 -17.49 -1.53 1.32
C ASP A 302 -18.61 -2.58 1.15
N THR A 303 -18.97 -3.33 2.20
CA THR A 303 -20.13 -4.24 2.21
C THR A 303 -21.02 -3.95 3.42
N SER A 304 -21.33 -2.67 3.65
CA SER A 304 -22.17 -2.25 4.78
C SER A 304 -23.66 -2.39 4.50
N LEU A 305 -24.43 -2.63 5.55
CA LEU A 305 -25.89 -2.64 5.50
C LEU A 305 -26.44 -1.30 5.98
N LYS A 306 -27.15 -0.60 5.09
CA LYS A 306 -27.77 0.70 5.40
C LYS A 306 -29.28 0.53 5.52
N LEU A 307 -29.84 0.98 6.65
CA LEU A 307 -31.26 0.97 6.97
C LEU A 307 -31.81 2.39 6.84
N TYR A 308 -32.98 2.52 6.23
CA TYR A 308 -33.62 3.81 5.96
C TYR A 308 -34.92 3.95 6.73
N PHE A 309 -35.13 5.14 7.28
CA PHE A 309 -36.30 5.49 8.06
C PHE A 309 -36.87 6.81 7.55
N ASN A 310 -38.17 6.84 7.34
CA ASN A 310 -38.92 8.07 7.13
C ASN A 310 -38.92 8.84 8.46
N ASN A 311 -38.26 9.99 8.47
CA ASN A 311 -38.20 10.93 9.56
C ASN A 311 -39.40 11.87 9.49
N LYS A 312 -40.53 11.39 10.02
CA LYS A 312 -41.86 12.00 9.88
C LYS A 312 -41.90 13.46 10.32
N ASN A 313 -41.10 13.79 11.33
CA ASN A 313 -41.06 15.11 11.94
C ASN A 313 -39.79 15.92 11.58
N LYS A 314 -39.01 15.47 10.58
CA LYS A 314 -37.80 16.14 10.08
C LYS A 314 -36.82 16.52 11.21
N LEU A 315 -36.67 15.62 12.19
CA LEU A 315 -35.76 15.80 13.31
C LEU A 315 -34.31 15.84 12.80
N THR A 316 -33.50 16.70 13.38
CA THR A 316 -32.05 16.67 13.15
C THR A 316 -31.44 15.40 13.74
N GLU A 317 -30.28 14.97 13.23
CA GLU A 317 -29.56 13.80 13.75
C GLU A 317 -29.28 13.92 15.26
N LYS A 318 -28.91 15.12 15.73
CA LYS A 318 -28.69 15.42 17.14
C LYS A 318 -29.95 15.21 17.98
N GLN A 319 -31.11 15.65 17.48
CA GLN A 319 -32.38 15.43 18.17
C GLN A 319 -32.73 13.94 18.25
N ILE A 320 -32.54 13.18 17.17
CA ILE A 320 -32.76 11.74 17.16
C ILE A 320 -31.87 11.05 18.18
N LYS A 321 -30.54 11.31 18.14
CA LYS A 321 -29.57 10.75 19.10
C LYS A 321 -29.82 11.13 20.57
N SER A 322 -30.49 12.25 20.82
CA SER A 322 -30.88 12.65 22.19
C SER A 322 -32.17 11.99 22.68
N ARG A 323 -33.04 11.56 21.76
CA ARG A 323 -34.35 10.96 22.08
C ARG A 323 -34.30 9.44 22.13
N TYR A 324 -33.48 8.83 21.29
CA TYR A 324 -33.41 7.39 21.13
C TYR A 324 -32.06 6.86 21.59
N ASP A 325 -32.10 5.83 22.43
CA ASP A 325 -30.95 4.94 22.59
C ASP A 325 -30.84 4.09 21.33
N ILE A 326 -29.74 4.27 20.59
CA ILE A 326 -29.49 3.59 19.33
C ILE A 326 -28.46 2.48 19.57
N SER A 327 -28.86 1.24 19.33
CA SER A 327 -27.94 0.10 19.42
C SER A 327 -28.13 -0.87 18.28
N THR A 328 -27.08 -1.62 17.96
CA THR A 328 -27.22 -2.84 17.14
C THR A 328 -27.74 -4.00 18.02
N LEU A 329 -28.32 -5.05 17.40
CA LEU A 329 -28.76 -6.27 18.08
C LEU A 329 -27.59 -6.96 18.81
N ASP A 330 -26.48 -7.17 18.12
CA ASP A 330 -25.23 -7.69 18.69
C ASP A 330 -24.40 -6.53 19.25
N LYS A 331 -24.82 -6.02 20.42
CA LYS A 331 -24.09 -4.99 21.17
C LYS A 331 -22.61 -5.39 21.24
N ASN A 332 -21.73 -4.53 20.71
CA ASN A 332 -20.27 -4.66 20.65
C ASN A 332 -19.67 -5.42 19.45
N LYS A 333 -20.47 -5.99 18.53
CA LYS A 333 -19.91 -6.74 17.38
C LYS A 333 -19.69 -5.88 16.13
N HIS A 334 -20.57 -4.90 15.89
CA HIS A 334 -20.51 -4.05 14.71
C HIS A 334 -20.70 -2.59 15.09
N ASP A 335 -19.83 -1.73 14.54
CA ASP A 335 -19.96 -0.28 14.62
C ASP A 335 -21.02 0.22 13.64
N TYR A 336 -21.59 1.39 13.91
CA TYR A 336 -22.60 1.99 13.06
C TYR A 336 -22.42 3.50 12.92
N ASP A 337 -22.75 4.01 11.73
CA ASP A 337 -22.90 5.45 11.50
C ASP A 337 -24.38 5.80 11.36
N THR A 338 -24.71 7.05 11.61
CA THR A 338 -26.05 7.58 11.38
C THR A 338 -25.98 8.87 10.60
N GLY A 339 -27.08 9.25 9.96
CA GLY A 339 -27.21 10.56 9.36
C GLY A 339 -28.63 10.88 8.94
N VAL A 340 -28.86 12.14 8.59
CA VAL A 340 -30.14 12.64 8.10
C VAL A 340 -29.93 13.32 6.77
N ASP A 341 -30.76 12.98 5.79
CA ASP A 341 -30.86 13.65 4.48
C ASP A 341 -32.33 13.99 4.21
N GLY A 342 -32.68 15.26 4.37
CA GLY A 342 -34.07 15.73 4.28
C GLY A 342 -35.00 15.00 5.25
N SER A 343 -35.94 14.22 4.72
CA SER A 343 -36.89 13.41 5.49
C SER A 343 -36.42 11.98 5.71
N ILE A 344 -35.17 11.64 5.40
CA ILE A 344 -34.63 10.29 5.56
C ILE A 344 -33.62 10.31 6.70
N PHE A 345 -33.89 9.55 7.75
CA PHE A 345 -32.88 9.14 8.71
C PHE A 345 -32.31 7.79 8.27
N TRP A 346 -31.00 7.61 8.38
CA TRP A 346 -30.37 6.34 8.03
C TRP A 346 -29.39 5.88 9.09
N ILE A 347 -29.24 4.56 9.20
CA ILE A 347 -28.24 3.89 10.02
C ILE A 347 -27.42 2.95 9.13
N LYS A 348 -26.10 3.09 9.10
CA LYS A 348 -25.17 2.25 8.33
C LYS A 348 -24.41 1.33 9.29
N ILE A 349 -24.70 0.03 9.26
CA ILE A 349 -23.96 -1.00 10.00
C ILE A 349 -22.72 -1.39 9.19
N LYS A 350 -21.53 -1.25 9.80
CA LYS A 350 -20.22 -1.44 9.17
C LYS A 350 -19.57 -2.77 9.57
N GLY A 351 -18.45 -3.12 8.92
CA GLY A 351 -17.62 -4.26 9.33
C GLY A 351 -18.27 -5.62 9.11
N ILE A 352 -19.24 -5.73 8.22
CA ILE A 352 -19.91 -7.00 7.88
C ILE A 352 -18.97 -7.81 6.99
N LYS A 353 -18.49 -8.95 7.49
CA LYS A 353 -17.61 -9.84 6.71
C LYS A 353 -18.40 -10.61 5.66
N PRO A 354 -17.77 -11.04 4.55
CA PRO A 354 -18.43 -11.86 3.53
C PRO A 354 -19.07 -13.14 4.08
N ALA A 355 -18.42 -13.84 5.02
CA ALA A 355 -18.95 -15.05 5.65
C ALA A 355 -20.22 -14.79 6.51
N GLU A 356 -20.42 -13.54 6.94
CA GLU A 356 -21.48 -13.09 7.83
C GLU A 356 -22.68 -12.48 7.08
N LEU A 357 -22.69 -12.44 5.74
CA LEU A 357 -23.78 -11.83 4.97
C LEU A 357 -25.17 -12.47 5.20
N GLY A 358 -25.19 -13.71 5.68
CA GLY A 358 -26.43 -14.40 6.07
C GLY A 358 -26.84 -14.19 7.53
N ASN A 359 -26.03 -13.54 8.36
CA ASN A 359 -26.35 -13.28 9.76
C ASN A 359 -27.43 -12.22 9.87
N VAL A 360 -28.22 -12.30 10.94
CA VAL A 360 -29.23 -11.28 11.24
C VAL A 360 -28.55 -10.09 11.88
N TYR A 361 -28.83 -8.92 11.34
CA TYR A 361 -28.42 -7.62 11.85
C TYR A 361 -29.68 -6.83 12.18
N GLY A 362 -29.56 -5.94 13.15
CA GLY A 362 -30.69 -5.10 13.47
C GLY A 362 -30.30 -3.91 14.30
N VAL A 363 -31.23 -2.97 14.36
CA VAL A 363 -31.10 -1.73 15.12
C VAL A 363 -32.29 -1.57 16.04
N ASN A 364 -32.00 -1.16 17.26
CA ASN A 364 -32.98 -0.76 18.26
C ASN A 364 -32.90 0.76 18.39
N LEU A 365 -34.03 1.44 18.21
CA LEU A 365 -34.25 2.85 18.46
C LEU A 365 -35.26 2.93 19.59
N VAL A 366 -34.79 3.00 20.84
CA VAL A 366 -35.65 2.88 22.03
C VAL A 366 -35.79 4.25 22.70
N SER A 367 -37.02 4.63 23.03
CA SER A 367 -37.34 5.82 23.82
C SER A 367 -38.52 5.55 24.75
N ASP A 368 -38.73 6.40 25.76
CA ASP A 368 -39.87 6.30 26.66
C ASP A 368 -41.23 6.44 25.94
N GLU A 369 -41.24 7.05 24.76
CA GLU A 369 -42.44 7.35 23.97
C GLU A 369 -42.69 6.34 22.84
N GLY A 370 -41.87 5.28 22.76
CA GLY A 370 -42.01 4.20 21.80
C GLY A 370 -40.69 3.79 21.12
N SER A 371 -40.67 2.57 20.58
CA SER A 371 -39.49 1.96 19.99
C SER A 371 -39.67 1.66 18.51
N VAL A 372 -38.58 1.76 17.75
CA VAL A 372 -38.46 1.15 16.41
C VAL A 372 -37.38 0.07 16.49
N ILE A 373 -37.72 -1.13 16.08
CA ILE A 373 -36.83 -2.30 16.08
C ILE A 373 -36.87 -2.86 14.67
N VAL A 374 -35.71 -3.01 14.04
CA VAL A 374 -35.60 -3.60 12.70
C VAL A 374 -34.58 -4.72 12.77
N GLU A 375 -35.00 -5.91 12.35
CA GLU A 375 -34.13 -7.06 12.13
C GLU A 375 -34.16 -7.45 10.66
N THR A 376 -32.99 -7.61 10.05
CA THR A 376 -32.81 -7.90 8.63
C THR A 376 -31.45 -8.58 8.38
N SER A 377 -31.09 -8.83 7.12
CA SER A 377 -29.72 -9.24 6.78
C SER A 377 -29.34 -8.76 5.39
N PRO A 378 -28.04 -8.71 5.07
CA PRO A 378 -27.57 -8.52 3.69
C PRO A 378 -28.24 -9.49 2.71
N TYR A 379 -28.44 -10.75 3.10
CA TYR A 379 -29.15 -11.72 2.27
C TYR A 379 -30.64 -11.42 2.11
N VAL A 380 -31.33 -10.82 3.08
CA VAL A 380 -32.71 -10.36 2.86
C VAL A 380 -32.76 -9.25 1.80
N TYR A 381 -31.80 -8.32 1.79
CA TYR A 381 -31.67 -7.36 0.70
C TYR A 381 -31.40 -8.05 -0.64
N VAL A 382 -30.45 -9.00 -0.69
CA VAL A 382 -30.18 -9.81 -1.91
C VAL A 382 -31.45 -10.47 -2.43
N LYS A 383 -32.24 -11.10 -1.56
CA LYS A 383 -33.51 -11.75 -1.93
C LYS A 383 -34.46 -10.77 -2.61
N LYS A 384 -34.62 -9.56 -2.07
CA LYS A 384 -35.46 -8.51 -2.66
C LYS A 384 -34.89 -8.02 -4.01
N ALA A 385 -33.59 -7.76 -4.06
CA ALA A 385 -32.90 -7.29 -5.25
C ALA A 385 -32.95 -8.32 -6.40
N LEU A 386 -32.91 -9.61 -6.09
CA LEU A 386 -33.07 -10.69 -7.07
C LEU A 386 -34.48 -10.76 -7.67
N GLY A 387 -35.50 -10.27 -6.95
CA GLY A 387 -36.86 -10.11 -7.47
C GLY A 387 -37.07 -8.80 -8.23
N SER A 388 -36.06 -7.93 -8.33
CA SER A 388 -36.13 -6.70 -9.14
C SER A 388 -36.07 -7.02 -10.63
N GLY A 389 -36.45 -6.07 -11.49
CA GLY A 389 -36.27 -6.19 -12.94
C GLY A 389 -34.87 -5.78 -13.45
N ASP A 390 -33.95 -5.38 -12.57
CA ASP A 390 -32.61 -4.90 -12.96
C ASP A 390 -31.61 -6.07 -13.03
N SER A 391 -31.31 -6.51 -14.25
CA SER A 391 -30.39 -7.63 -14.49
C SER A 391 -28.96 -7.36 -13.99
N ARG A 392 -28.50 -6.11 -13.98
CA ARG A 392 -27.16 -5.78 -13.47
C ARG A 392 -27.12 -5.93 -11.96
N LEU A 393 -28.15 -5.43 -11.27
CA LEU A 393 -28.29 -5.58 -9.82
C LEU A 393 -28.45 -7.05 -9.43
N GLN A 394 -29.26 -7.81 -10.17
CA GLN A 394 -29.41 -9.24 -9.96
C GLN A 394 -28.07 -9.96 -10.03
N ASN A 395 -27.26 -9.69 -11.06
CA ASN A 395 -25.96 -10.34 -11.22
C ASN A 395 -24.95 -9.94 -10.14
N LEU A 396 -24.92 -8.67 -9.73
CA LEU A 396 -24.14 -8.22 -8.57
C LEU A 396 -24.53 -8.98 -7.30
N CYS A 397 -25.83 -9.11 -7.03
CA CYS A 397 -26.34 -9.82 -5.86
C CYS A 397 -26.06 -11.33 -5.91
N LYS A 398 -26.13 -11.97 -7.09
CA LYS A 398 -25.71 -13.37 -7.27
C LYS A 398 -24.22 -13.56 -6.96
N ALA A 399 -23.38 -12.65 -7.46
CA ALA A 399 -21.93 -12.70 -7.24
C ALA A 399 -21.59 -12.55 -5.75
N MET A 400 -22.22 -11.58 -5.08
CA MET A 400 -22.03 -11.32 -3.66
C MET A 400 -22.53 -12.47 -2.79
N TRP A 401 -23.67 -13.09 -3.12
CA TRP A 401 -24.15 -14.29 -2.43
C TRP A 401 -23.16 -15.44 -2.58
N ALA A 402 -22.69 -15.72 -3.81
CA ALA A 402 -21.71 -16.78 -4.05
C ALA A 402 -20.39 -16.54 -3.30
N TYR A 403 -19.93 -15.28 -3.25
CA TYR A 403 -18.77 -14.87 -2.47
C TYR A 403 -18.97 -15.12 -0.97
N GLY A 404 -20.12 -14.75 -0.40
CA GLY A 404 -20.42 -15.02 1.00
C GLY A 404 -20.51 -16.51 1.34
N GLN A 405 -21.07 -17.34 0.45
CA GLN A 405 -21.06 -18.80 0.62
C GLN A 405 -19.63 -19.36 0.61
N ALA A 406 -18.81 -18.94 -0.35
CA ALA A 406 -17.43 -19.41 -0.46
C ALA A 406 -16.56 -18.96 0.73
N ALA A 407 -16.78 -17.75 1.24
CA ALA A 407 -16.09 -17.25 2.44
C ALA A 407 -16.46 -18.07 3.68
N ARG A 408 -17.76 -18.34 3.87
CA ARG A 408 -18.22 -19.18 4.98
C ARG A 408 -17.66 -20.60 4.93
N GLU A 409 -17.54 -21.18 3.73
CA GLU A 409 -16.95 -22.51 3.57
C GLU A 409 -15.44 -22.52 3.82
N TYR A 410 -14.73 -21.46 3.42
CA TYR A 410 -13.30 -21.35 3.66
C TYR A 410 -12.93 -21.18 5.14
N GLU A 411 -13.79 -20.54 5.93
CA GLU A 411 -13.63 -20.34 7.38
C GLU A 411 -13.95 -21.59 8.23
N LYS A 412 -14.54 -22.63 7.65
CA LYS A 412 -14.69 -23.95 8.29
C LYS A 412 -13.37 -24.73 8.26
#